data_AF-A0A6N9PPV7-F1
#
_entry.id   AF-A0A6N9PPV7-F1
#
_cell.length_a   1.000
_cell.length_b   1.000
_cell.length_c   1.000
_cell.angle_alpha   90.00
_cell.angle_beta   90.00
_cell.angle_gamma   90.00
#
_symmetry.space_group_name_H-M   'P 1'
#
loop_
_entity.id
_entity.type
_entity.pdbx_description
1 polymer ?
#
loop_
_entity_poly.entity_id
_entity_poly.type
_entity_poly.pdbx_seq_one_letter_code
_entity_poly.pdbx_strand_id
1 'polypeptide(L)'
;ESVLTAFYTPPEVIQGIYKVMERMGFREGNILEPSCGIGNFIGMLPPEMQQAKMYGVEIDTISAAIAQQLYQRTSIAAQPFEEANIPDSFFDAVVGNVPFGDFSVADKRYDKHHFLIHDYFFAKSLDKLRPGGVMALVTSKGTMDKENSSVRKYIAQRADLLGAIRLPNNTFKGNAGTEVVSDILILQKRDRLIDLEPDWVHLDTDENGIKMNSYFVQHPEMILGEVKMVSGRFGEEMTVVPFEGSDLGSLLDEAVANIHGEITEYELDDELGDEDNSIP
;
A
#
# COMPACT_ATOMS: atom_id res chain seq x y z
N GLU A 1 0.46 -23.66 1.43
CA GLU A 1 1.29 -23.01 0.39
C GLU A 1 1.59 -21.60 0.85
N SER A 2 2.79 -21.33 1.36
CA SER A 2 3.20 -20.02 1.92
C SER A 2 4.41 -19.43 1.18
N VAL A 3 4.98 -20.19 0.23
CA VAL A 3 6.25 -19.84 -0.45
C VAL A 3 6.07 -18.87 -1.63
N LEU A 4 4.85 -18.72 -2.17
CA LEU A 4 4.64 -17.94 -3.41
C LEU A 4 4.45 -16.44 -3.20
N THR A 5 4.18 -15.98 -1.97
CA THR A 5 3.85 -14.56 -1.68
C THR A 5 4.59 -13.98 -0.47
N ALA A 6 5.49 -14.72 0.17
CA ALA A 6 6.30 -14.22 1.28
C ALA A 6 7.42 -13.33 0.74
N PHE A 7 7.12 -12.05 0.48
CA PHE A 7 8.09 -11.07 0.02
C PHE A 7 8.50 -10.15 1.16
N TYR A 8 9.79 -10.17 1.52
CA TYR A 8 10.33 -9.22 2.47
C TYR A 8 10.56 -7.86 1.80
N THR A 9 9.92 -6.83 2.34
CA THR A 9 10.08 -5.45 1.86
C THR A 9 11.45 -4.89 2.25
N PRO A 10 12.22 -4.31 1.31
CA PRO A 10 13.51 -3.69 1.61
C PRO A 10 13.37 -2.54 2.63
N PRO A 11 14.35 -2.37 3.55
CA PRO A 11 14.36 -1.28 4.53
C PRO A 11 14.18 0.11 3.91
N GLU A 12 14.77 0.35 2.74
CA GLU A 12 14.72 1.62 2.02
C GLU A 12 13.28 1.98 1.64
N VAL A 13 12.50 0.99 1.18
CA VAL A 13 11.08 1.16 0.82
C VAL A 13 10.24 1.47 2.07
N ILE A 14 10.48 0.75 3.17
CA ILE A 14 9.77 0.97 4.44
C ILE A 14 10.07 2.37 4.99
N GLN A 15 11.34 2.79 4.96
CA GLN A 15 11.75 4.15 5.36
C GLN A 15 11.11 5.21 4.48
N GLY A 16 11.06 5.00 3.15
CA GLY A 16 10.37 5.89 2.23
C GLY A 16 8.89 6.06 2.59
N ILE A 17 8.19 4.97 2.87
CA ILE A 17 6.78 5.01 3.33
C ILE A 17 6.64 5.79 4.64
N TYR A 18 7.48 5.55 5.64
CA TYR A 18 7.40 6.31 6.89
C TYR A 18 7.77 7.79 6.70
N LYS A 19 8.68 8.14 5.79
CA LYS A 19 8.96 9.54 5.44
C LYS A 19 7.75 10.23 4.81
N VAL A 20 6.96 9.53 3.98
CA VAL A 20 5.66 10.06 3.50
C VAL A 20 4.75 10.38 4.67
N MET A 21 4.55 9.41 5.57
CA MET A 21 3.67 9.58 6.75
C MET A 21 4.15 10.74 7.64
N GLU A 22 5.46 10.87 7.84
CA GLU A 22 6.06 11.93 8.64
C GLU A 22 5.80 13.32 8.02
N ARG A 23 5.97 13.45 6.70
CA ARG A 23 5.71 14.69 5.96
C ARG A 23 4.24 15.10 5.99
N MET A 24 3.34 14.13 6.09
CA MET A 24 1.90 14.38 6.27
C MET A 24 1.53 14.74 7.71
N GLY A 25 2.50 14.83 8.61
CA GLY A 25 2.28 15.22 10.00
C GLY A 25 1.88 14.06 10.92
N PHE A 26 1.94 12.80 10.47
CA PHE A 26 1.65 11.67 11.34
C PHE A 26 2.68 11.54 12.45
N ARG A 27 2.23 11.45 13.70
CA ARG A 27 3.09 11.32 14.90
C ARG A 27 2.57 10.27 15.89
N GLU A 28 1.26 10.15 16.01
CA GLU A 28 0.60 9.18 16.88
C GLU A 28 -0.73 8.70 16.26
N GLY A 29 -1.35 7.69 16.86
CA GLY A 29 -2.59 7.08 16.37
C GLY A 29 -2.46 5.58 16.13
N ASN A 30 -3.46 4.99 15.46
CA ASN A 30 -3.51 3.57 15.17
C ASN A 30 -3.06 3.29 13.73
N ILE A 31 -2.09 2.40 13.56
CA ILE A 31 -1.56 1.97 12.27
C ILE A 31 -1.89 0.50 12.03
N LEU A 32 -2.49 0.18 10.89
CA LEU A 32 -2.73 -1.18 10.44
C LEU A 32 -1.68 -1.62 9.40
N GLU A 33 -1.10 -2.81 9.58
CA GLU A 33 -0.37 -3.56 8.57
C GLU A 33 -1.14 -4.85 8.22
N PRO A 34 -1.87 -4.90 7.09
CA PRO A 34 -2.85 -5.96 6.81
C PRO A 34 -2.24 -7.31 6.36
N SER A 35 -0.93 -7.35 6.11
CA SER A 35 -0.16 -8.53 5.72
C SER A 35 1.27 -8.40 6.24
N CYS A 36 1.43 -8.50 7.57
CA CYS A 36 2.63 -8.02 8.24
C CYS A 36 3.85 -8.94 8.15
N GLY A 37 3.69 -10.20 7.73
CA GLY A 37 4.75 -11.20 7.78
C GLY A 37 5.34 -11.30 9.18
N ILE A 38 6.66 -11.18 9.29
CA ILE A 38 7.37 -11.14 10.60
C ILE A 38 7.36 -9.75 11.26
N GLY A 39 6.72 -8.74 10.66
CA GLY A 39 6.56 -7.38 11.17
C GLY A 39 7.72 -6.43 10.86
N ASN A 40 8.21 -6.40 9.62
CA ASN A 40 9.29 -5.48 9.25
C ASN A 40 8.87 -4.00 9.35
N PHE A 41 7.64 -3.65 8.96
CA PHE A 41 7.14 -2.28 9.15
C PHE A 41 7.05 -1.95 10.65
N ILE A 42 6.48 -2.84 11.45
CA ILE A 42 6.39 -2.70 12.92
C ILE A 42 7.77 -2.42 13.55
N GLY A 43 8.79 -3.18 13.17
CA GLY A 43 10.16 -3.00 13.71
C GLY A 43 10.91 -1.76 13.21
N MET A 44 10.42 -1.13 12.15
CA MET A 44 11.05 0.04 11.52
C MET A 44 10.29 1.34 11.75
N LEU A 45 9.32 1.34 12.67
CA LEU A 45 8.61 2.54 13.10
C LEU A 45 9.62 3.61 13.58
N PRO A 46 9.62 4.82 12.99
CA PRO A 46 10.63 5.83 13.31
C PRO A 46 10.43 6.40 14.73
N PRO A 47 11.49 6.98 15.34
CA PRO A 47 11.42 7.58 16.69
C PRO A 47 10.27 8.58 16.87
N GLU A 48 9.98 9.35 15.84
CA GLU A 48 8.94 10.40 15.81
C GLU A 48 7.52 9.82 15.87
N MET A 49 7.36 8.52 15.62
CA MET A 49 6.07 7.81 15.59
C MET A 49 5.92 6.77 16.71
N GLN A 50 6.82 6.76 17.70
CA GLN A 50 6.83 5.73 18.77
C GLN A 50 5.59 5.74 19.67
N GLN A 51 4.78 6.81 19.62
CA GLN A 51 3.50 6.90 20.32
C GLN A 51 2.35 6.21 19.56
N ALA A 52 2.56 5.88 18.28
CA ALA A 52 1.59 5.15 17.50
C ALA A 52 1.46 3.69 17.96
N LYS A 53 0.24 3.16 17.85
CA LYS A 53 -0.06 1.75 18.11
C LYS A 53 -0.12 1.00 16.78
N MET A 54 0.74 0.00 16.64
CA MET A 54 0.74 -0.88 15.48
C MET A 54 -0.24 -2.05 15.69
N TYR A 55 -0.91 -2.43 14.62
CA TYR A 55 -1.79 -3.60 14.52
C TYR A 55 -1.43 -4.37 13.27
N GLY A 56 -1.23 -5.69 13.40
CA GLY A 56 -0.83 -6.56 12.31
C GLY A 56 -1.86 -7.65 12.00
N VAL A 57 -1.97 -8.04 10.75
CA VAL A 57 -2.64 -9.27 10.33
C VAL A 57 -1.68 -10.07 9.47
N GLU A 58 -1.58 -11.37 9.72
CA GLU A 58 -0.78 -12.26 8.89
C GLU A 58 -1.44 -13.64 8.81
N ILE A 59 -1.54 -14.16 7.58
CA ILE A 59 -2.19 -15.44 7.30
C ILE A 59 -1.27 -16.63 7.61
N ASP A 60 0.05 -16.47 7.43
CA ASP A 60 1.04 -17.48 7.77
C ASP A 60 1.28 -17.51 9.29
N THR A 61 0.77 -18.55 9.94
CA THR A 61 0.78 -18.67 11.40
C THR A 61 2.20 -18.73 11.99
N ILE A 62 3.19 -19.17 11.23
CA ILE A 62 4.60 -19.19 11.67
C ILE A 62 5.14 -17.75 11.69
N SER A 63 4.93 -17.01 10.61
CA SER A 63 5.36 -15.62 10.48
C SER A 63 4.66 -14.73 11.52
N ALA A 64 3.35 -14.91 11.70
CA ALA A 64 2.58 -14.21 12.73
C ALA A 64 3.11 -14.51 14.14
N ALA A 65 3.43 -15.78 14.44
CA ALA A 65 4.00 -16.16 15.74
C ALA A 65 5.40 -15.55 15.96
N ILE A 66 6.23 -15.45 14.92
CA ILE A 66 7.52 -14.75 14.99
C ILE A 66 7.28 -13.26 15.29
N ALA A 67 6.39 -12.60 14.55
CA ALA A 67 6.06 -11.20 14.74
C ALA A 67 5.55 -10.91 16.17
N GLN A 68 4.67 -11.76 16.71
CA GLN A 68 4.16 -11.65 18.09
C GLN A 68 5.28 -11.73 19.13
N GLN A 69 6.29 -12.55 18.90
CA GLN A 69 7.43 -12.68 19.81
C GLN A 69 8.41 -11.51 19.70
N LEU A 70 8.63 -10.99 18.49
CA LEU A 70 9.46 -9.81 18.25
C LEU A 70 8.81 -8.54 18.82
N TYR A 71 7.48 -8.42 18.71
CA TYR A 71 6.74 -7.20 19.01
C TYR A 71 5.62 -7.43 20.04
N GLN A 72 6.02 -7.77 21.26
CA GLN A 72 5.10 -8.14 22.36
C GLN A 72 4.10 -7.04 22.79
N ARG A 73 4.24 -5.81 22.29
CA ARG A 73 3.33 -4.69 22.55
C ARG A 73 2.39 -4.38 21.37
N THR A 74 2.47 -5.15 20.29
CA THR A 74 1.67 -4.99 19.06
C THR A 74 0.59 -6.07 19.03
N SER A 75 -0.64 -5.70 18.68
CA SER A 75 -1.72 -6.66 18.48
C SER A 75 -1.60 -7.27 17.08
N ILE A 76 -1.28 -8.56 17.00
CA ILE A 76 -1.09 -9.28 15.73
C ILE A 76 -2.09 -10.44 15.63
N ALA A 77 -2.95 -10.41 14.61
CA ALA A 77 -3.91 -11.46 14.32
C ALA A 77 -3.33 -12.49 13.33
N ALA A 78 -3.20 -13.74 13.77
CA ALA A 78 -2.70 -14.86 12.97
C ALA A 78 -3.84 -15.54 12.19
N GLN A 79 -4.39 -14.85 11.19
CA GLN A 79 -5.54 -15.28 10.41
C GLN A 79 -5.60 -14.58 9.03
N PRO A 80 -6.40 -15.10 8.08
CA PRO A 80 -6.61 -14.41 6.80
C PRO A 80 -7.19 -13.00 6.99
N PHE A 81 -6.77 -12.04 6.16
CA PHE A 81 -7.26 -10.66 6.25
C PHE A 81 -8.77 -10.58 5.99
N GLU A 82 -9.31 -11.45 5.14
CA GLU A 82 -10.75 -11.59 4.87
C GLU A 82 -11.57 -11.99 6.09
N GLU A 83 -11.00 -12.76 7.01
CA GLU A 83 -11.65 -13.21 8.24
C GLU A 83 -11.36 -12.29 9.45
N ALA A 84 -10.39 -11.37 9.32
CA ALA A 84 -10.02 -10.43 10.38
C ALA A 84 -11.17 -9.50 10.77
N ASN A 85 -11.64 -9.64 12.01
CA ASN A 85 -12.67 -8.79 12.60
C ASN A 85 -12.06 -7.47 13.08
N ILE A 86 -11.92 -6.55 12.14
CA ILE A 86 -11.29 -5.24 12.34
C ILE A 86 -12.36 -4.16 12.19
N PRO A 87 -12.49 -3.22 13.15
CA PRO A 87 -13.46 -2.13 13.04
C PRO A 87 -13.20 -1.26 11.80
N ASP A 88 -14.28 -0.84 11.14
CA ASP A 88 -14.20 0.16 10.07
C ASP A 88 -13.95 1.54 10.67
N SER A 89 -13.28 2.41 9.91
CA SER A 89 -13.03 3.80 10.30
C SER A 89 -12.32 4.00 11.64
N PHE A 90 -11.42 3.08 12.00
CA PHE A 90 -10.70 3.09 13.27
C PHE A 90 -9.22 3.51 13.14
N PHE A 91 -8.60 3.24 11.99
CA PHE A 91 -7.17 3.47 11.80
C PHE A 91 -6.90 4.85 11.22
N ASP A 92 -5.88 5.51 11.77
CA ASP A 92 -5.32 6.75 11.25
C ASP A 92 -4.44 6.49 10.03
N ALA A 93 -3.76 5.34 10.02
CA ALA A 93 -2.87 4.94 8.95
C ALA A 93 -2.97 3.46 8.57
N VAL A 94 -2.71 3.15 7.30
CA VAL A 94 -2.43 1.78 6.83
C VAL A 94 -1.12 1.78 6.07
N VAL A 95 -0.17 0.95 6.49
CA VAL A 95 1.11 0.77 5.81
C VAL A 95 1.34 -0.69 5.49
N GLY A 96 2.23 -1.01 4.56
CA GLY A 96 2.60 -2.38 4.30
C GLY A 96 2.88 -2.69 2.84
N ASN A 97 3.09 -3.98 2.59
CA ASN A 97 3.23 -4.55 1.27
C ASN A 97 2.17 -5.63 1.07
N VAL A 98 1.22 -5.37 0.16
CA VAL A 98 0.10 -6.29 -0.04
C VAL A 98 0.57 -7.50 -0.85
N PRO A 99 -0.05 -8.68 -0.67
CA PRO A 99 0.26 -9.84 -1.51
C PRO A 99 0.02 -9.56 -2.99
N PHE A 100 0.91 -10.05 -3.85
CA PHE A 100 0.79 -9.94 -5.31
C PHE A 100 0.25 -11.26 -5.87
N GLY A 101 -0.70 -11.16 -6.79
CA GLY A 101 -1.27 -12.32 -7.45
C GLY A 101 -2.53 -12.04 -8.24
N ASP A 102 -2.81 -12.93 -9.18
CA ASP A 102 -4.00 -12.92 -10.04
C ASP A 102 -5.04 -13.92 -9.53
N PHE A 103 -5.37 -13.84 -8.25
CA PHE A 103 -6.42 -14.62 -7.61
C PHE A 103 -7.28 -13.74 -6.72
N SER A 104 -8.49 -14.20 -6.39
CA SER A 104 -9.43 -13.49 -5.52
C SER A 104 -9.64 -14.25 -4.22
N VAL A 105 -10.03 -13.53 -3.17
CA VAL A 105 -10.48 -14.10 -1.90
C VAL A 105 -12.00 -13.95 -1.78
N ALA A 106 -12.62 -14.83 -0.99
CA ALA A 106 -14.06 -14.79 -0.75
C ALA A 106 -14.36 -13.89 0.44
N ASP A 107 -14.98 -12.74 0.18
CA ASP A 107 -15.47 -11.82 1.20
C ASP A 107 -16.75 -11.18 0.68
N LYS A 108 -17.89 -11.57 1.27
CA LYS A 108 -19.24 -11.21 0.81
C LYS A 108 -19.44 -9.71 0.60
N ARG A 109 -18.73 -8.86 1.35
CA ARG A 109 -18.83 -7.40 1.23
C ARG A 109 -18.25 -6.90 -0.10
N TYR A 110 -17.24 -7.60 -0.65
CA TYR A 110 -16.48 -7.18 -1.82
C TYR A 110 -16.64 -8.10 -3.03
N ASP A 111 -17.23 -9.30 -2.88
CA ASP A 111 -17.38 -10.32 -3.94
C ASP A 111 -17.92 -9.76 -5.27
N LYS A 112 -18.86 -8.80 -5.20
CA LYS A 112 -19.48 -8.15 -6.38
C LYS A 112 -18.49 -7.40 -7.27
N HIS A 113 -17.31 -7.06 -6.75
CA HIS A 113 -16.28 -6.31 -7.47
C HIS A 113 -15.27 -7.22 -8.17
N HIS A 114 -15.22 -8.51 -7.83
CA HIS A 114 -14.27 -9.47 -8.39
C HIS A 114 -12.81 -8.98 -8.31
N PHE A 115 -12.43 -8.39 -7.18
CA PHE A 115 -11.09 -7.87 -6.97
C PHE A 115 -10.04 -8.99 -7.01
N LEU A 116 -8.90 -8.71 -7.63
CA LEU A 116 -7.69 -9.48 -7.40
C LEU A 116 -7.18 -9.22 -5.98
N ILE A 117 -6.32 -10.10 -5.46
CA ILE A 117 -5.87 -10.05 -4.06
C ILE A 117 -5.31 -8.69 -3.67
N HIS A 118 -4.47 -8.09 -4.52
CA HIS A 118 -3.90 -6.78 -4.25
C HIS A 118 -4.97 -5.67 -4.23
N ASP A 119 -5.93 -5.69 -5.16
CA ASP A 119 -7.05 -4.74 -5.19
C ASP A 119 -7.95 -4.88 -3.96
N TYR A 120 -8.19 -6.12 -3.53
CA TYR A 120 -8.99 -6.43 -2.35
C TYR A 120 -8.38 -5.82 -1.09
N PHE A 121 -7.06 -5.92 -0.93
CA PHE A 121 -6.35 -5.32 0.19
C PHE A 121 -6.51 -3.80 0.20
N PHE A 122 -6.45 -3.11 -0.94
CA PHE A 122 -6.77 -1.68 -1.01
C PHE A 122 -8.21 -1.39 -0.59
N ALA A 123 -9.17 -2.13 -1.14
CA ALA A 123 -10.58 -1.91 -0.87
C ALA A 123 -10.91 -2.09 0.62
N LYS A 124 -10.45 -3.18 1.23
CA LYS A 124 -10.70 -3.46 2.64
C LYS A 124 -9.94 -2.51 3.56
N SER A 125 -8.67 -2.20 3.26
CA SER A 125 -7.90 -1.23 4.06
C SER A 125 -8.49 0.17 4.03
N LEU A 126 -9.04 0.62 2.90
CA LEU A 126 -9.80 1.88 2.83
C LEU A 126 -11.01 1.87 3.75
N ASP A 127 -11.72 0.75 3.89
CA ASP A 127 -12.84 0.66 4.82
C ASP A 127 -12.39 0.74 6.29
N LYS A 128 -11.15 0.30 6.60
CA LYS A 128 -10.56 0.36 7.95
C LYS A 128 -10.02 1.73 8.34
N LEU A 129 -9.57 2.53 7.38
CA LEU A 129 -9.14 3.91 7.62
C LEU A 129 -10.30 4.80 8.07
N ARG A 130 -10.07 5.71 9.02
CA ARG A 130 -11.01 6.81 9.27
C ARG A 130 -10.99 7.83 8.13
N PRO A 131 -12.05 8.63 7.93
CA PRO A 131 -11.98 9.83 7.09
C PRO A 131 -10.74 10.69 7.40
N GLY A 132 -10.04 11.13 6.36
CA GLY A 132 -8.78 11.87 6.47
C GLY A 132 -7.55 11.01 6.78
N GLY A 133 -7.74 9.75 7.18
CA GLY A 133 -6.65 8.78 7.37
C GLY A 133 -5.93 8.45 6.06
N VAL A 134 -4.67 8.06 6.16
CA VAL A 134 -3.79 7.86 5.00
C VAL A 134 -3.34 6.41 4.90
N MET A 135 -3.33 5.87 3.69
CA MET A 135 -2.65 4.60 3.41
C MET A 135 -1.48 4.80 2.48
N ALA A 136 -0.39 4.10 2.77
CA ALA A 136 0.80 4.01 1.93
C ALA A 136 1.16 2.52 1.77
N LEU A 137 0.70 1.92 0.67
CA LEU A 137 0.83 0.48 0.42
C LEU A 137 1.66 0.20 -0.82
N VAL A 138 2.57 -0.76 -0.71
CA VAL A 138 3.25 -1.36 -1.87
C VAL A 138 2.29 -2.34 -2.55
N THR A 139 2.23 -2.29 -3.88
CA THR A 139 1.43 -3.17 -4.73
C THR A 139 2.15 -3.47 -6.04
N SER A 140 1.72 -4.49 -6.78
CA SER A 140 2.25 -4.70 -8.12
C SER A 140 1.80 -3.58 -9.06
N LYS A 141 2.56 -3.30 -10.13
CA LYS A 141 2.14 -2.31 -11.15
C LYS A 141 0.76 -2.59 -11.75
N GLY A 142 0.26 -3.81 -11.63
CA GLY A 142 -1.05 -4.24 -12.12
C GLY A 142 -2.16 -3.31 -11.63
N THR A 143 -2.15 -2.90 -10.36
CA THR A 143 -3.17 -1.99 -9.78
C THR A 143 -3.36 -0.73 -10.63
N MET A 144 -2.24 -0.10 -11.02
CA MET A 144 -2.24 1.15 -11.78
C MET A 144 -2.35 0.94 -13.29
N ASP A 145 -1.72 -0.11 -13.83
CA ASP A 145 -1.55 -0.29 -15.28
C ASP A 145 -2.57 -1.22 -15.94
N LYS A 146 -3.40 -1.97 -15.18
CA LYS A 146 -4.36 -2.89 -15.80
C LYS A 146 -5.38 -2.13 -16.67
N GLU A 147 -5.75 -2.73 -17.80
CA GLU A 147 -6.72 -2.14 -18.76
C GLU A 147 -8.07 -1.83 -18.12
N ASN A 148 -8.53 -2.71 -17.24
CA ASN A 148 -9.78 -2.51 -16.52
C ASN A 148 -9.62 -1.47 -15.41
N SER A 149 -10.20 -0.28 -15.60
CA SER A 149 -10.14 0.82 -14.63
C SER A 149 -11.05 0.68 -13.41
N SER A 150 -11.83 -0.41 -13.28
CA SER A 150 -12.86 -0.55 -12.25
C SER A 150 -12.32 -0.40 -10.83
N VAL A 151 -11.15 -0.96 -10.52
CA VAL A 151 -10.52 -0.79 -9.19
C VAL A 151 -10.05 0.65 -8.98
N ARG A 152 -9.46 1.29 -10.00
CA ARG A 152 -9.02 2.68 -9.90
C ARG A 152 -10.20 3.62 -9.68
N LYS A 153 -11.33 3.40 -10.38
CA LYS A 153 -12.60 4.09 -10.13
C LYS A 153 -13.09 3.86 -8.69
N TYR A 154 -13.09 2.61 -8.23
CA TYR A 154 -13.50 2.28 -6.87
C TYR A 154 -12.68 3.03 -5.81
N ILE A 155 -11.36 3.10 -5.99
CA ILE A 155 -10.44 3.82 -5.11
C ILE A 155 -10.67 5.34 -5.21
N ALA A 156 -10.74 5.91 -6.42
CA ALA A 156 -10.93 7.35 -6.64
C ALA A 156 -12.22 7.90 -6.00
N GLN A 157 -13.27 7.08 -5.97
CA GLN A 157 -14.53 7.43 -5.33
C GLN A 157 -14.42 7.52 -3.80
N ARG A 158 -13.42 6.85 -3.19
CA ARG A 158 -13.24 6.70 -1.74
C ARG A 158 -12.04 7.47 -1.19
N ALA A 159 -11.07 7.78 -2.03
CA ALA A 159 -9.82 8.38 -1.63
C ALA A 159 -9.29 9.35 -2.69
N ASP A 160 -8.53 10.33 -2.23
CA ASP A 160 -7.67 11.15 -3.06
C ASP A 160 -6.32 10.44 -3.25
N LEU A 161 -5.80 10.42 -4.48
CA LEU A 161 -4.43 10.00 -4.76
C LEU A 161 -3.50 11.16 -4.45
N LEU A 162 -2.75 11.04 -3.37
CA LEU A 162 -1.75 12.03 -2.97
C LEU A 162 -0.44 11.87 -3.75
N GLY A 163 -0.16 10.64 -4.17
CA GLY A 163 0.96 10.31 -5.05
C GLY A 163 1.10 8.82 -5.24
N ALA A 164 1.86 8.43 -6.25
CA ALA A 164 2.31 7.07 -6.48
C ALA A 164 3.79 7.08 -6.85
N ILE A 165 4.56 6.11 -6.37
CA ILE A 165 5.99 5.96 -6.69
C ILE A 165 6.18 4.60 -7.36
N ARG A 166 6.73 4.56 -8.57
CA ARG A 166 7.02 3.32 -9.30
C ARG A 166 8.46 2.88 -9.05
N LEU A 167 8.61 1.67 -8.53
CA LEU A 167 9.88 1.09 -8.12
C LEU A 167 10.52 0.25 -9.25
N PRO A 168 11.86 0.18 -9.32
CA PRO A 168 12.56 -0.70 -10.24
C PRO A 168 12.19 -2.17 -10.06
N ASN A 169 12.27 -2.92 -11.14
CA ASN A 169 11.97 -4.35 -11.15
C ASN A 169 12.83 -5.16 -10.19
N ASN A 170 14.07 -4.73 -9.90
CA ASN A 170 15.00 -5.42 -9.03
C ASN A 170 14.84 -5.09 -7.54
N THR A 171 13.90 -4.20 -7.17
CA THR A 171 13.71 -3.74 -5.78
C THR A 171 13.57 -4.89 -4.79
N PHE A 172 12.81 -5.93 -5.16
CA PHE A 172 12.56 -7.09 -4.30
C PHE A 172 13.50 -8.28 -4.61
N LYS A 173 14.44 -8.15 -5.54
CA LYS A 173 15.29 -9.27 -5.98
C LYS A 173 16.19 -9.80 -4.85
N GLY A 174 16.78 -8.91 -4.06
CA GLY A 174 17.69 -9.29 -2.96
C GLY A 174 17.00 -9.97 -1.78
N ASN A 175 15.75 -9.58 -1.50
CA ASN A 175 15.01 -10.00 -0.31
C ASN A 175 13.98 -11.11 -0.59
N ALA A 176 13.51 -11.17 -1.84
CA ALA A 176 12.35 -11.95 -2.26
C ALA A 176 12.61 -12.78 -3.53
N GLY A 177 13.75 -12.57 -4.20
CA GLY A 177 14.14 -13.35 -5.38
C GLY A 177 13.32 -13.10 -6.64
N THR A 178 12.49 -12.05 -6.66
CA THR A 178 11.60 -11.72 -7.77
C THR A 178 11.99 -10.41 -8.46
N GLU A 179 11.80 -10.38 -9.78
CA GLU A 179 11.93 -9.17 -10.58
C GLU A 179 10.53 -8.71 -11.00
N VAL A 180 9.96 -7.77 -10.25
CA VAL A 180 8.60 -7.27 -10.46
C VAL A 180 8.56 -5.77 -10.27
N VAL A 181 8.01 -5.06 -11.25
CA VAL A 181 7.73 -3.63 -11.11
C VAL A 181 6.57 -3.47 -10.14
N SER A 182 6.79 -2.65 -9.12
CA SER A 182 5.84 -2.43 -8.03
C SER A 182 5.66 -0.94 -7.83
N ASP A 183 4.49 -0.56 -7.33
CA ASP A 183 4.15 0.83 -7.04
C ASP A 183 3.91 0.97 -5.53
N ILE A 184 4.33 2.10 -4.95
CA ILE A 184 3.86 2.57 -3.64
C ILE A 184 2.70 3.52 -3.94
N LEU A 185 1.50 3.21 -3.47
CA LEU A 185 0.33 4.08 -3.63
C LEU A 185 0.02 4.77 -2.31
N ILE A 186 -0.06 6.11 -2.36
CA ILE A 186 -0.33 6.97 -1.22
C ILE A 186 -1.71 7.61 -1.43
N LEU A 187 -2.66 7.21 -0.59
CA LEU A 187 -4.06 7.58 -0.70
C LEU A 187 -4.55 8.19 0.61
N GLN A 188 -5.41 9.21 0.53
CA GLN A 188 -6.11 9.76 1.70
C GLN A 188 -7.60 9.49 1.59
N LYS A 189 -8.18 8.88 2.63
CA LYS A 189 -9.59 8.52 2.64
C LYS A 189 -10.48 9.76 2.69
N ARG A 190 -11.48 9.83 1.82
CA ARG A 190 -12.52 10.85 1.83
C ARG A 190 -13.51 10.63 2.97
N ASP A 191 -14.17 11.69 3.40
CA ASP A 191 -15.30 11.66 4.34
C ASP A 191 -16.57 11.02 3.76
N ARG A 192 -16.71 11.06 2.43
CA ARG A 192 -17.84 10.49 1.70
C ARG A 192 -17.43 9.97 0.33
N LEU A 193 -18.29 9.14 -0.24
CA LEU A 193 -18.15 8.72 -1.63
C LEU A 193 -18.41 9.90 -2.56
N ILE A 194 -17.52 10.09 -3.53
CA ILE A 194 -17.65 11.10 -4.58
C ILE A 194 -17.60 10.38 -5.92
N ASP A 195 -18.53 10.70 -6.82
CA ASP A 195 -18.47 10.18 -8.18
C ASP A 195 -17.54 11.06 -9.02
N LEU A 196 -16.23 10.86 -8.84
CA LEU A 196 -15.17 11.54 -9.55
C LEU A 196 -14.34 10.51 -10.32
N GLU A 197 -14.06 10.81 -11.58
CA GLU A 197 -13.09 10.07 -12.41
C GLU A 197 -11.92 11.00 -12.74
N PRO A 198 -10.93 11.16 -11.83
CA PRO A 198 -9.72 11.93 -12.11
C PRO A 198 -8.85 11.22 -13.16
N ASP A 199 -7.97 11.97 -13.82
CA ASP A 199 -7.18 11.47 -14.96
C ASP A 199 -6.43 10.17 -14.66
N TRP A 200 -5.87 10.01 -13.45
CA TRP A 200 -5.11 8.82 -13.01
C TRP A 200 -5.93 7.51 -13.04
N VAL A 201 -7.26 7.57 -13.14
CA VAL A 201 -8.11 6.39 -13.35
C VAL A 201 -7.85 5.74 -14.71
N HIS A 202 -7.33 6.49 -15.66
CA HIS A 202 -7.12 6.05 -17.04
C HIS A 202 -5.67 5.67 -17.32
N LEU A 203 -5.48 4.96 -18.43
CA LEU A 203 -4.16 4.71 -19.00
C LEU A 203 -3.87 5.79 -20.04
N ASP A 204 -2.60 6.12 -20.20
CA ASP A 204 -2.09 6.99 -21.24
C ASP A 204 -0.83 6.37 -21.86
N THR A 205 -0.20 7.05 -22.80
CA THR A 205 1.00 6.60 -23.51
C THR A 205 2.09 7.65 -23.39
N ASP A 206 3.30 7.23 -22.99
CA ASP A 206 4.44 8.13 -22.89
C ASP A 206 4.97 8.57 -24.28
N GLU A 207 6.00 9.43 -24.27
CA GLU A 207 6.65 9.92 -25.49
C GLU A 207 7.28 8.82 -26.36
N ASN A 208 7.56 7.65 -25.78
CA ASN A 208 8.17 6.50 -26.44
C ASN A 208 7.12 5.48 -26.94
N GLY A 209 5.83 5.75 -26.75
CA GLY A 209 4.76 4.84 -27.16
C GLY A 209 4.45 3.74 -26.14
N ILE A 210 4.98 3.82 -24.92
CA ILE A 210 4.75 2.84 -23.86
C ILE A 210 3.48 3.22 -23.08
N LYS A 211 2.51 2.29 -23.09
CA LYS A 211 1.24 2.47 -22.39
C LYS A 211 1.38 2.15 -20.90
N MET A 212 0.97 3.08 -20.04
CA MET A 212 0.95 2.91 -18.58
C MET A 212 -0.12 3.81 -17.94
N ASN A 213 -0.25 3.80 -16.61
CA ASN A 213 -1.16 4.71 -15.93
C ASN A 213 -0.84 6.19 -16.23
N SER A 214 -1.88 6.99 -16.47
CA SER A 214 -1.73 8.41 -16.83
C SER A 214 -1.01 9.24 -15.76
N TYR A 215 -1.11 8.87 -14.47
CA TYR A 215 -0.34 9.51 -13.40
C TYR A 215 1.17 9.40 -13.67
N PHE A 216 1.68 8.22 -14.04
CA PHE A 216 3.10 8.02 -14.29
C PHE A 216 3.57 8.65 -15.61
N VAL A 217 2.67 8.80 -16.59
CA VAL A 217 2.97 9.56 -17.82
C VAL A 217 3.10 11.06 -17.51
N GLN A 218 2.28 11.58 -16.60
CA GLN A 218 2.30 13.00 -16.19
C GLN A 218 3.40 13.31 -15.15
N HIS A 219 3.82 12.30 -14.38
CA HIS A 219 4.80 12.38 -13.31
C HIS A 219 5.96 11.40 -13.54
N PRO A 220 6.75 11.54 -14.62
CA PRO A 220 7.88 10.65 -14.88
C PRO A 220 8.96 10.70 -13.78
N GLU A 221 9.06 11.80 -13.04
CA GLU A 221 9.91 11.94 -11.86
C GLU A 221 9.55 10.97 -10.71
N MET A 222 8.35 10.40 -10.74
CA MET A 222 7.89 9.42 -9.76
C MET A 222 8.17 7.97 -10.18
N ILE A 223 8.88 7.76 -11.30
CA ILE A 223 9.37 6.46 -11.75
C ILE A 223 10.87 6.37 -11.42
N LEU A 224 11.24 5.52 -10.47
CA LEU A 224 12.60 5.45 -9.94
C LEU A 224 13.55 4.60 -10.81
N GLY A 225 13.41 4.68 -12.13
CA GLY A 225 14.26 3.97 -13.09
C GLY A 225 13.86 4.24 -14.55
N GLU A 226 14.57 3.60 -15.47
CA GLU A 226 14.32 3.70 -16.91
C GLU A 226 13.20 2.74 -17.35
N VAL A 227 12.11 3.29 -17.90
CA VAL A 227 11.02 2.49 -18.47
C VAL A 227 11.48 1.83 -19.76
N LYS A 228 11.32 0.51 -19.86
CA LYS A 228 11.66 -0.28 -21.06
C LYS A 228 10.58 -1.30 -21.39
N MET A 229 10.46 -1.63 -22.67
CA MET A 229 9.76 -2.84 -23.10
C MET A 229 10.76 -3.99 -23.18
N VAL A 230 10.44 -5.12 -22.54
CA VAL A 230 11.22 -6.35 -22.59
C VAL A 230 10.36 -7.51 -23.05
N SER A 231 10.96 -8.54 -23.64
CA SER A 231 10.24 -9.76 -24.01
C SER A 231 10.06 -10.65 -22.78
N GLY A 232 8.82 -10.75 -22.30
CA GLY A 232 8.40 -11.65 -21.23
C GLY A 232 7.82 -12.97 -21.75
N ARG A 233 7.44 -13.85 -20.83
CA ARG A 233 6.89 -15.19 -21.14
C ARG A 233 5.59 -15.15 -21.95
N PHE A 234 4.83 -14.06 -21.84
CA PHE A 234 3.51 -13.90 -22.46
C PHE A 234 3.46 -12.81 -23.54
N GLY A 235 4.62 -12.29 -23.95
CA GLY A 235 4.73 -11.19 -24.90
C GLY A 235 5.61 -10.07 -24.38
N GLU A 236 5.62 -8.94 -25.07
CA GLU A 236 6.31 -7.75 -24.58
C GLU A 236 5.65 -7.22 -23.31
N GLU A 237 6.45 -6.90 -22.31
CA GLU A 237 6.02 -6.33 -21.04
C GLU A 237 6.84 -5.10 -20.70
N MET A 238 6.17 -4.08 -20.16
CA MET A 238 6.86 -2.91 -19.61
C MET A 238 7.55 -3.30 -18.30
N THR A 239 8.81 -2.89 -18.18
CA THR A 239 9.64 -3.01 -16.98
C THR A 239 10.28 -1.66 -16.63
N VAL A 240 10.78 -1.53 -15.41
CA VAL A 240 11.54 -0.38 -14.94
C VAL A 240 12.91 -0.86 -14.49
N VAL A 241 13.95 -0.50 -15.25
CA VAL A 241 15.33 -0.87 -14.96
C VAL A 241 15.92 0.20 -14.03
N PRO A 242 16.61 -0.15 -12.93
CA PRO A 242 17.23 0.85 -12.07
C PRO A 242 18.20 1.73 -12.84
N PHE A 243 18.29 3.02 -12.49
CA PHE A 243 19.31 3.90 -13.04
C PHE A 243 20.72 3.38 -12.70
N GLU A 244 21.66 3.51 -13.63
CA GLU A 244 23.02 3.01 -13.41
C GLU A 244 23.70 3.78 -12.27
N GLY A 245 24.16 3.06 -11.25
CA GLY A 245 24.83 3.65 -10.09
C GLY A 245 23.94 4.42 -9.11
N SER A 246 22.61 4.38 -9.26
CA SER A 246 21.70 5.05 -8.34
C SER A 246 21.51 4.31 -7.02
N ASP A 247 21.28 5.08 -5.95
CA ASP A 247 20.86 4.59 -4.64
C ASP A 247 19.34 4.71 -4.49
N LEU A 248 18.65 3.60 -4.19
CA LEU A 248 17.18 3.57 -4.10
C LEU A 248 16.66 4.47 -2.96
N GLY A 249 17.36 4.53 -1.83
CA GLY A 249 16.96 5.38 -0.71
C GLY A 249 16.96 6.87 -1.08
N SER A 250 17.99 7.31 -1.79
CA SER A 250 18.10 8.69 -2.28
C SER A 250 17.00 9.03 -3.29
N LEU A 251 16.71 8.12 -4.22
CA LEU A 251 15.60 8.27 -5.18
C LEU A 251 14.23 8.34 -4.50
N LEU A 252 14.02 7.52 -3.47
CA LEU A 252 12.80 7.56 -2.66
C LEU A 252 12.67 8.91 -1.94
N ASP A 253 13.76 9.45 -1.39
CA ASP A 253 13.73 10.75 -0.70
C ASP A 253 13.32 11.90 -1.63
N GLU A 254 13.80 11.87 -2.87
CA GLU A 254 13.41 12.83 -3.90
C GLU A 254 11.93 12.68 -4.29
N ALA A 255 11.47 11.45 -4.54
CA ALA A 255 10.07 11.21 -4.92
C ALA A 255 9.08 11.54 -3.78
N VAL A 256 9.42 11.17 -2.54
CA VAL A 256 8.65 11.53 -1.35
C VAL A 256 8.55 13.04 -1.19
N ALA A 257 9.51 13.82 -1.70
CA ALA A 257 9.45 15.26 -1.65
C ALA A 257 8.32 15.89 -2.48
N ASN A 258 7.82 15.18 -3.49
CA ASN A 258 6.74 15.62 -4.37
C ASN A 258 5.35 15.20 -3.88
N ILE A 259 5.27 14.45 -2.77
CA ILE A 259 3.99 14.02 -2.19
C ILE A 259 3.54 15.04 -1.14
N HIS A 260 2.32 15.54 -1.30
CA HIS A 260 1.72 16.55 -0.44
C HIS A 260 0.37 16.08 0.10
N GLY A 261 0.15 16.29 1.39
CA GLY A 261 -1.08 15.96 2.11
C GLY A 261 -0.92 16.26 3.60
N GLU A 262 -2.02 16.31 4.33
CA GLU A 262 -2.03 16.55 5.77
C GLU A 262 -2.96 15.53 6.44
N ILE A 263 -2.45 14.83 7.46
CA ILE A 263 -3.27 14.00 8.34
C ILE A 263 -3.76 14.91 9.47
N THR A 264 -5.05 15.22 9.45
CA THR A 264 -5.66 16.03 10.51
C THR A 264 -5.88 15.19 11.77
N GLU A 265 -5.63 15.79 12.92
CA GLU A 265 -6.07 15.24 14.21
C GLU A 265 -7.60 15.12 14.21
N TYR A 266 -8.09 13.98 14.69
CA TYR A 266 -9.52 13.77 14.84
C TYR A 266 -9.99 14.42 16.14
N GLU A 267 -10.89 15.40 16.07
CA GLU A 267 -11.70 15.79 17.22
C GLU A 267 -12.74 14.68 17.42
N LEU A 268 -12.59 13.89 18.49
CA LEU A 268 -13.64 12.98 18.93
C LEU A 268 -14.87 13.82 19.28
N ASP A 269 -15.89 13.82 18.42
CA ASP A 269 -17.24 14.14 18.89
C ASP A 269 -17.60 13.05 19.91
N ASP A 270 -17.73 13.45 21.18
CA ASP A 270 -18.03 12.61 22.35
C ASP A 270 -19.38 11.85 22.27
N GLU A 271 -20.05 11.86 21.12
CA GLU A 271 -21.32 11.17 20.88
C GLU A 271 -21.09 9.86 20.12
N LEU A 272 -20.71 8.80 20.84
CA LEU A 272 -21.14 7.41 20.61
C LEU A 272 -20.41 6.51 21.62
N GLY A 273 -20.89 6.57 22.87
CA GLY A 273 -20.58 5.56 23.87
C GLY A 273 -21.40 4.31 23.59
N ASP A 274 -20.83 3.36 22.87
CA ASP A 274 -21.23 1.96 22.94
C ASP A 274 -19.96 1.12 23.08
N GLU A 275 -19.91 0.32 24.16
CA GLU A 275 -18.79 -0.57 24.48
C GLU A 275 -18.63 -1.61 23.35
N ASP A 276 -17.64 -1.40 22.48
CA ASP A 276 -17.27 -2.36 21.44
C ASP A 276 -16.35 -3.46 22.02
N ASN A 277 -16.78 -4.71 21.87
CA ASN A 277 -16.00 -5.90 22.22
C ASN A 277 -15.19 -6.45 21.02
N SER A 278 -14.92 -5.62 20.00
CA SER A 278 -13.84 -5.87 19.05
C SER A 278 -12.49 -5.86 19.80
N ILE A 279 -11.52 -6.63 19.28
CA ILE A 279 -10.34 -7.08 20.04
C ILE A 279 -9.63 -5.93 20.81
N PRO A 280 -9.28 -6.13 22.10
CA PRO A 280 -8.24 -5.36 22.79
C PRO A 280 -6.83 -5.62 22.24
#